data_AF-A0A3N5WHD5-F1
#
_entry.id   AF-A0A3N5WHD5-F1
#
_cell.length_a   1.000
_cell.length_b   1.000
_cell.length_c   1.000
_cell.angle_alpha   90.00
_cell.angle_beta   90.00
_cell.angle_gamma   90.00
#
_symmetry.space_group_name_H-M   'P 1'
#
loop_
_entity.id
_entity.type
_entity.pdbx_description
1 polymer ?
#
loop_
_entity_poly.entity_id
_entity_poly.type
_entity_poly.pdbx_seq_one_letter_code
_entity_poly.pdbx_strand_id
1 'polypeptide(L)' 'MTEKPDPEKIKGPGGLNMRELHELVKKSHARDEGGRAPNQRQQPQNRWQRLVRYVWDKKRG' A
#
# COMPACT_ATOMS: atom_id res chain seq x y z
N MET A 1 -18.21 -12.00 23.10
CA MET A 1 -16.85 -12.55 22.91
C MET A 1 -16.56 -12.45 21.42
N THR A 2 -15.69 -11.54 20.99
CA THR A 2 -15.47 -11.29 19.55
C THR A 2 -14.65 -12.44 18.97
N GLU A 3 -15.31 -13.33 18.24
CA GLU A 3 -14.65 -14.41 17.51
C GLU A 3 -13.70 -13.80 16.48
N LYS A 4 -12.39 -13.95 16.71
CA LYS A 4 -11.38 -13.56 15.72
C LYS A 4 -11.55 -14.51 14.53
N PRO A 5 -11.80 -14.00 13.32
CA PRO A 5 -11.98 -14.86 12.17
C PRO A 5 -10.68 -15.62 11.92
N ASP A 6 -10.81 -16.95 11.80
CA ASP A 6 -9.68 -17.85 11.59
C ASP A 6 -9.00 -17.52 10.26
N PRO A 7 -7.74 -17.05 10.27
CA PRO A 7 -7.04 -16.59 9.07
C PRO A 7 -6.78 -17.70 8.05
N GLU A 8 -6.94 -18.97 8.42
CA GLU A 8 -6.86 -20.12 7.51
C GLU A 8 -8.19 -20.42 6.80
N LYS A 9 -9.30 -19.87 7.30
CA LYS A 9 -10.64 -19.97 6.67
C LYS A 9 -10.93 -18.79 5.74
N ILE A 10 -10.19 -17.69 5.88
CA ILE A 10 -10.33 -16.50 5.03
C ILE A 10 -9.53 -16.73 3.74
N LYS A 11 -10.25 -17.11 2.68
CA LYS A 11 -9.70 -17.26 1.33
C LYS A 11 -9.86 -15.98 0.53
N GLY A 12 -8.75 -15.48 0.00
CA GLY A 12 -8.73 -14.36 -0.95
C GLY A 12 -9.04 -14.80 -2.39
N PRO A 13 -8.96 -13.87 -3.35
CA PRO A 13 -9.12 -14.18 -4.77
C PRO A 13 -8.10 -15.26 -5.19
N GLY A 14 -8.56 -16.27 -5.93
CA GLY A 14 -7.74 -17.43 -6.32
C GLY A 14 -7.64 -18.54 -5.27
N GLY A 15 -8.37 -18.45 -4.16
CA GLY A 15 -8.44 -19.51 -3.15
C GLY A 15 -7.26 -19.55 -2.17
N LEU A 16 -6.39 -18.54 -2.21
CA LEU A 16 -5.22 -18.41 -1.33
C LEU A 16 -5.62 -17.95 0.06
N ASN A 17 -5.01 -18.54 1.08
CA ASN A 17 -5.18 -18.09 2.47
C ASN A 17 -4.39 -16.79 2.72
N MET A 18 -4.78 -16.02 3.73
CA MET A 18 -4.16 -14.73 4.03
C MET A 18 -2.64 -14.84 4.30
N ARG A 19 -2.20 -15.94 4.90
CA ARG A 19 -0.77 -16.24 5.12
C ARG A 19 -0.01 -16.44 3.80
N GLU A 20 -0.60 -17.18 2.86
CA GLU A 20 0.01 -17.46 1.56
C GLU A 20 0.09 -16.19 0.71
N LEU A 21 -0.96 -15.36 0.75
CA LEU A 21 -0.97 -14.06 0.10
C LEU A 21 0.13 -13.14 0.65
N HIS A 22 0.29 -13.10 1.98
CA HIS A 22 1.33 -12.30 2.61
C HIS A 22 2.74 -12.75 2.20
N GLU A 23 3.00 -14.06 2.15
CA GLU A 23 4.29 -14.61 1.71
C GLU A 23 4.55 -14.33 0.22
N LEU A 24 3.54 -14.44 -0.63
CA LEU A 24 3.64 -14.12 -2.05
C LEU A 24 3.97 -12.65 -2.26
N VAL A 25 3.24 -11.75 -1.57
CA VAL A 25 3.47 -10.30 -1.61
C VAL A 25 4.87 -9.97 -1.11
N LYS A 26 5.32 -10.58 0.00
CA LYS A 26 6.67 -10.37 0.54
C LYS A 26 7.75 -10.79 -0.46
N LYS A 27 7.59 -11.94 -1.13
CA LYS A 27 8.51 -12.41 -2.18
C LYS A 27 8.52 -11.49 -3.39
N SER A 28 7.35 -11.02 -3.84
CA SER A 28 7.25 -10.05 -4.94
C SER A 28 7.92 -8.73 -4.56
N HIS A 29 7.61 -8.20 -3.37
CA HIS A 29 8.19 -6.96 -2.88
C HIS A 29 9.70 -7.05 -2.80
N ALA A 30 10.26 -8.10 -2.18
CA ALA A 30 11.71 -8.29 -2.07
C ALA A 30 12.40 -8.39 -3.44
N ARG A 31 11.73 -9.00 -4.43
CA ARG A 31 12.22 -9.04 -5.82
C ARG A 31 12.24 -7.64 -6.44
N ASP A 32 11.18 -6.87 -6.24
CA ASP A 32 11.03 -5.54 -6.86
C ASP A 32 11.82 -4.45 -6.11
N GLU A 33 12.18 -4.68 -4.86
CA GLU A 33 12.97 -3.78 -4.03
C GLU A 33 14.39 -3.58 -4.57
N GLY A 34 15.01 -4.64 -5.13
CA GLY A 34 16.32 -4.55 -5.76
C GLY A 34 16.36 -3.67 -7.03
N GLY A 35 15.21 -3.47 -7.70
CA GLY A 35 15.06 -2.57 -8.84
C GLY A 35 14.52 -1.19 -8.49
N ARG A 36 14.05 -1.00 -7.25
CA ARG A 36 13.48 0.25 -6.76
C ARG A 36 14.57 1.16 -6.22
N ALA A 37 15.51 1.54 -7.08
CA ALA A 37 16.33 2.71 -6.80
C ALA A 37 15.36 3.89 -6.54
N PRO A 38 15.46 4.59 -5.39
CA PRO A 38 14.67 5.78 -5.20
C PRO A 38 15.11 6.73 -6.31
N ASN A 39 14.23 6.96 -7.28
CA ASN A 39 14.45 7.96 -8.29
C ASN A 39 14.35 9.33 -7.59
N GLN A 40 15.42 9.67 -6.85
CA GLN A 40 15.61 10.89 -6.07
C GLN A 40 15.72 12.12 -6.95
N ARG A 41 15.77 11.92 -8.28
CA ARG A 41 15.77 13.00 -9.26
C ARG A 41 14.34 13.35 -9.61
N GLN A 42 13.73 14.11 -8.67
CA GLN A 42 12.53 14.91 -8.89
C GLN A 42 11.28 14.09 -9.20
N GLN A 43 10.61 13.53 -8.18
CA GLN A 43 9.18 13.30 -8.34
C GLN A 43 8.52 14.68 -8.50
N PRO A 44 7.92 15.01 -9.65
CA PRO A 44 7.22 16.28 -9.79
C PRO A 44 6.10 16.29 -8.75
N GLN A 45 6.11 17.26 -7.83
CA GLN A 45 5.09 17.38 -6.81
C GLN A 45 3.71 17.28 -7.45
N ASN A 46 3.01 16.20 -7.11
CA ASN A 46 1.80 15.75 -7.77
C ASN A 46 0.77 16.90 -7.71
N ARG A 47 0.19 17.29 -8.85
CA ARG A 47 -0.72 18.45 -8.95
C ARG A 47 -1.90 18.34 -7.98
N TRP A 48 -2.32 17.12 -7.69
CA TRP A 48 -3.32 16.79 -6.67
C TRP A 48 -2.87 17.09 -5.24
N GLN A 49 -1.62 16.77 -4.87
CA GLN A 49 -1.09 17.10 -3.56
C GLN A 49 -1.05 18.62 -3.34
N ARG A 50 -0.74 19.39 -4.40
CA ARG A 50 -0.83 20.86 -4.36
C ARG A 50 -2.26 21.36 -4.16
N LEU A 51 -3.23 20.78 -4.84
CA LEU A 51 -4.65 21.13 -4.68
C LEU A 51 -5.15 20.84 -3.26
N VAL A 52 -4.85 19.65 -2.73
CA VAL A 52 -5.22 19.27 -1.36
C VAL A 52 -4.60 20.22 -0.33
N ARG A 53 -3.32 20.58 -0.49
CA ARG A 53 -2.67 21.56 0.39
C ARG A 53 -3.32 22.94 0.30
N TYR A 54 -3.59 23.43 -0.91
CA TYR A 54 -4.25 24.73 -1.11
C TYR A 54 -5.64 24.80 -0.47
N VAL A 55 -6.47 23.76 -0.64
CA VAL A 55 -7.81 23.71 -0.04
C VAL A 55 -7.73 23.66 1.49
N TRP A 56 -6.74 22.96 2.05
CA TRP A 56 -6.50 22.92 3.48
C TRP A 56 -6.10 24.29 4.02
N ASP A 57 -5.10 24.95 3.42
CA ASP A 57 -4.63 26.27 3.87
C ASP A 57 -5.75 27.32 3.79
N LYS A 58 -6.58 27.26 2.74
CA LYS A 58 -7.76 28.13 2.58
C LYS A 58 -8.86 27.91 3.63
N LYS A 59 -8.93 26.74 4.28
CA LYS A 59 -9.86 26.48 5.37
C LYS A 59 -9.31 26.86 6.76
N ARG A 60 -8.00 27.09 6.87
CA ARG A 60 -7.34 27.47 8.13
C ARG A 60 -7.15 28.98 8.30
N GLY A 61 -7.18 29.75 7.21
CA GLY A 61 -7.25 31.22 7.23
C GLY A 61 -8.67 31.69 7.08
#